data_AF-A0A954F647-F1
#
_entry.id   AF-A0A954F647-F1
#
_cell.length_a   1.000
_cell.length_b   1.000
_cell.length_c   1.000
_cell.angle_alpha   90.00
_cell.angle_beta   90.00
_cell.angle_gamma   90.00
#
_symmetry.space_group_name_H-M   'P 1'
#
loop_
_entity.id
_entity.type
_entity.pdbx_description
1 polymer ?
#
loop_
_entity_poly.entity_id
_entity_poly.type
_entity_poly.pdbx_seq_one_letter_code
_entity_poly.pdbx_strand_id
1 'polypeptide(L)' 'MTPPTIQSKITAPEKIYDALNAARTADCVNIRLKDGRPIQGSLVFNPFKGGVRVIDIDQETSIDFPIDQIAELRFL' A
#
# COMPACT_ATOMS: atom_id res chain seq x y z
N MET A 1 15.17 20.05 13.95
CA MET A 1 13.72 19.78 13.94
C MET A 1 13.46 18.85 12.76
N THR A 2 13.31 17.56 13.00
CA THR A 2 12.90 16.60 11.97
C THR A 2 11.41 16.79 11.69
N PRO A 3 10.96 16.79 10.42
CA PRO A 3 9.53 16.91 10.13
C PRO A 3 8.80 15.70 10.70
N PRO A 4 7.58 15.87 11.25
CA PRO A 4 6.79 14.74 11.69
C PRO A 4 6.46 13.88 10.47
N THR A 5 7.06 12.71 10.37
CA THR A 5 6.61 11.70 9.41
C THR A 5 5.18 11.37 9.77
N ILE A 6 4.23 11.78 8.93
CA ILE A 6 2.81 11.47 9.12
C ILE A 6 2.67 9.95 8.98
N GLN A 7 2.78 9.25 10.10
CA GLN A 7 2.49 7.82 10.22
C GLN A 7 0.98 7.66 10.36
N SER A 8 0.25 7.88 9.27
CA SER A 8 -1.15 7.49 9.21
C SER A 8 -1.20 5.96 9.18
N LYS A 9 -1.39 5.33 10.35
CA LYS A 9 -1.82 3.92 10.45
C LYS A 9 -3.25 3.83 9.95
N ILE A 10 -3.42 3.30 8.76
CA ILE A 10 -4.74 3.17 8.13
C ILE A 10 -5.24 1.74 8.36
N THR A 11 -6.04 1.56 9.41
CA THR A 11 -6.47 0.22 9.88
C THR A 11 -7.92 -0.13 9.51
N ALA A 12 -8.72 0.85 9.09
CA ALA A 12 -10.12 0.63 8.71
C ALA A 12 -10.24 0.38 7.19
N PRO A 13 -10.97 -0.65 6.73
CA PRO A 13 -11.04 -1.03 5.31
C PRO A 13 -11.45 0.12 4.40
N GLU A 14 -12.42 0.94 4.83
CA GLU A 14 -12.86 2.13 4.09
C GLU A 14 -11.75 3.16 3.93
N LYS A 15 -10.96 3.37 4.98
CA LYS A 15 -9.82 4.29 4.92
C LYS A 15 -8.67 3.73 4.07
N ILE A 16 -8.49 2.41 4.04
CA ILE A 16 -7.51 1.77 3.15
C ILE A 16 -7.92 1.99 1.70
N TYR A 17 -9.21 1.88 1.38
CA TYR A 17 -9.72 2.16 0.03
C TYR A 17 -9.47 3.61 -0.40
N ASP A 18 -9.77 4.58 0.47
CA ASP A 18 -9.48 6.01 0.24
C ASP A 18 -7.98 6.26 0.05
N ALA A 19 -7.16 5.63 0.90
CA ALA A 19 -5.72 5.73 0.83
C ALA A 19 -5.15 5.14 -0.46
N LEU A 20 -5.63 3.99 -0.91
CA LEU A 20 -5.23 3.38 -2.19
C LEU A 20 -5.69 4.21 -3.39
N ASN A 21 -6.84 4.88 -3.30
CA ASN A 21 -7.28 5.85 -4.30
C ASN A 21 -6.35 7.08 -4.34
N ALA A 22 -5.94 7.60 -3.18
CA ALA A 22 -4.97 8.69 -3.08
C ALA A 22 -3.56 8.26 -3.52
N ALA A 23 -3.19 7.00 -3.28
CA ALA A 23 -1.90 6.41 -3.61
C ALA A 23 -1.62 6.34 -5.12
N ARG A 24 -2.64 6.55 -5.97
CA ARG A 24 -2.47 6.63 -7.43
C ARG A 24 -1.42 7.70 -7.82
N THR A 25 -1.08 8.61 -6.92
CA THR A 25 -0.03 9.63 -7.06
C THR A 25 1.22 9.39 -6.21
N ALA A 26 1.31 8.31 -5.43
CA ALA A 26 2.45 8.04 -4.55
C ALA A 26 3.42 7.04 -5.21
N ASP A 27 4.67 7.46 -5.44
CA ASP A 27 5.68 6.69 -6.15
C ASP A 27 6.10 5.40 -5.42
N CYS A 28 6.03 5.37 -4.08
CA CYS A 28 6.43 4.21 -3.29
C CYS A 28 5.61 4.09 -2.00
N VAL A 29 5.13 2.89 -1.70
CA VAL A 29 4.39 2.56 -0.47
C VAL A 29 5.10 1.45 0.29
N ASN A 30 4.85 1.40 1.60
CA ASN A 30 5.14 0.25 2.43
C ASN A 30 3.81 -0.35 2.91
N ILE A 31 3.56 -1.60 2.53
CA ILE A 31 2.37 -2.37 2.89
C ILE A 31 2.79 -3.47 3.85
N ARG A 32 2.03 -3.62 4.92
CA ARG A 32 2.09 -4.81 5.78
C ARG A 32 0.87 -5.66 5.53
N LEU A 33 1.09 -6.89 5.08
CA LEU A 33 0.03 -7.87 4.92
C LEU A 33 -0.38 -8.46 6.28
N LYS A 34 -1.59 -9.02 6.34
CA LYS A 34 -2.14 -9.72 7.53
C LYS A 34 -1.31 -10.94 7.94
N ASP A 35 -0.58 -11.55 7.00
CA ASP A 35 0.37 -12.63 7.29
C ASP A 35 1.68 -12.14 7.94
N GLY A 36 1.83 -10.82 8.10
CA GLY A 36 2.97 -10.16 8.71
C GLY A 36 4.08 -9.75 7.73
N ARG A 37 3.99 -10.13 6.44
CA ARG A 37 4.99 -9.79 5.43
C ARG A 37 4.95 -8.29 5.08
N PRO A 38 6.10 -7.60 5.14
CA PRO A 38 6.22 -6.26 4.57
C PRO A 38 6.45 -6.36 3.05
N ILE A 39 5.79 -5.51 2.29
CA ILE A 39 5.96 -5.32 0.86
C ILE A 39 6.21 -3.85 0.62
N GLN A 40 7.24 -3.53 -0.16
CA GLN A 40 7.57 -2.16 -0.54
C GLN A 40 7.62 -2.05 -2.05
N GLY A 41 7.14 -0.92 -2.58
CA GLY A 41 7.24 -0.64 -4.01
C GLY A 41 6.17 0.33 -4.49
N SER A 42 6.11 0.51 -5.80
CA SER A 42 5.09 1.34 -6.44
C SER A 42 3.75 0.64 -6.41
N LEU A 43 2.73 1.34 -5.92
CA LEU A 43 1.38 0.79 -5.78
C LEU A 43 0.55 1.03 -7.03
N VAL A 44 -0.06 -0.03 -7.53
CA VAL A 44 -1.11 0.02 -8.54
C VAL A 44 -2.38 -0.55 -7.94
N PHE A 45 -3.38 0.31 -7.74
CA PHE A 45 -4.69 -0.10 -7.27
C PHE A 45 -5.69 -0.21 -8.43
N ASN A 46 -6.42 -1.33 -8.50
CA ASN A 46 -7.53 -1.49 -9.43
C ASN A 46 -8.86 -1.62 -8.68
N PRO A 47 -9.66 -0.53 -8.58
CA PRO A 47 -10.92 -0.54 -7.84
C PRO A 47 -11.95 -1.50 -8.44
N PHE A 48 -11.92 -1.75 -9.75
CA PHE A 48 -12.86 -2.67 -10.42
C PHE A 48 -12.61 -4.14 -10.09
N LYS A 49 -11.37 -4.50 -9.73
CA LYS A 49 -11.00 -5.88 -9.37
C LYS A 49 -10.89 -6.11 -7.86
N GLY A 50 -10.90 -5.05 -7.03
CA GLY A 50 -10.68 -5.15 -5.59
C GLY A 50 -9.28 -5.64 -5.20
N GLY A 51 -8.34 -5.57 -6.15
CA GLY A 51 -6.97 -6.05 -6.01
C GLY A 51 -5.97 -4.91 -5.98
N VAL A 52 -4.89 -5.12 -5.25
CA VAL A 52 -3.71 -4.25 -5.19
C VAL A 52 -2.54 -4.98 -5.79
N ARG A 53 -1.78 -4.28 -6.63
CA ARG A 53 -0.49 -4.74 -7.14
C ARG A 53 0.59 -3.83 -6.60
N VAL A 54 1.66 -4.41 -6.07
CA VAL A 54 2.88 -3.68 -5.74
C VAL A 54 3.98 -4.12 -6.68
N ILE A 55 4.68 -3.14 -7.25
CA ILE A 55 5.80 -3.35 -8.16
C ILE A 55 7.07 -2.96 -7.40
N ASP A 56 7.92 -3.94 -7.15
CA ASP A 56 9.27 -3.75 -6.63
C ASP A 56 10.21 -3.61 -7.84
N ILE A 57 10.63 -2.37 -8.12
CA ILE A 57 11.47 -2.05 -9.28
C ILE A 57 12.90 -2.56 -9.06
N ASP A 58 13.38 -2.56 -7.81
CA ASP A 58 14.74 -3.00 -7.48
C ASP A 58 14.90 -4.51 -7.69
N GLN A 59 13.86 -5.28 -7.38
CA GLN A 59 13.84 -6.73 -7.61
C GLN A 59 13.20 -7.14 -8.94
N GLU A 60 12.71 -6.18 -9.73
CA GLU A 60 11.97 -6.42 -10.97
C GLU A 60 10.79 -7.41 -10.77
N THR A 61 10.13 -7.36 -9.61
CA THR A 61 9.01 -8.25 -9.27
C THR A 61 7.71 -7.48 -9.09
N SER A 62 6.59 -8.16 -9.35
CA SER A 62 5.26 -7.64 -9.05
C SER A 62 4.47 -8.64 -8.23
N ILE A 63 3.83 -8.16 -7.16
CA ILE A 63 3.02 -8.99 -6.27
C ILE A 63 1.59 -8.47 -6.27
N ASP A 64 0.65 -9.33 -6.64
CA ASP A 64 -0.78 -9.06 -6.61
C ASP A 64 -1.40 -9.68 -5.35
N PHE A 65 -2.23 -8.92 -4.63
CA PHE A 65 -2.99 -9.41 -3.48
C PHE A 65 -4.34 -8.70 -3.37
N PRO A 66 -5.36 -9.38 -2.80
CA PRO A 66 -6.64 -8.74 -2.52
C PRO A 66 -6.48 -7.68 -1.43
N ILE A 67 -7.27 -6.60 -1.52
CA ILE A 67 -7.24 -5.50 -0.53
C ILE A 67 -7.49 -6.00 0.90
N ASP A 68 -8.30 -7.05 1.06
CA ASP A 68 -8.59 -7.69 2.34
C ASP A 68 -7.37 -8.30 3.03
N GLN A 69 -6.26 -8.51 2.32
CA GLN A 69 -5.02 -9.00 2.94
C GLN A 69 -4.15 -7.87 3.51
N ILE A 70 -4.49 -6.60 3.28
CA ILE A 70 -3.75 -5.47 3.83
C ILE A 70 -4.11 -5.30 5.31
N ALA A 71 -3.08 -5.28 6.16
CA ALA A 71 -3.20 -4.94 7.57
C ALA A 71 -2.84 -3.48 7.85
N GLU A 72 -1.81 -2.99 7.18
CA GLU A 72 -1.33 -1.60 7.31
C GLU A 72 -0.81 -1.11 5.96
N LEU A 73 -1.10 0.16 5.64
CA LEU A 73 -0.57 0.86 4.47
C LEU A 73 0.08 2.16 4.93
N ARG A 74 1.30 2.41 4.45
CA ARG A 74 2.05 3.63 4.73
C ARG A 74 2.65 4.21 3.46
N PHE A 75 2.47 5.50 3.28
CA PHE A 75 3.10 6.28 2.22
C PHE A 75 4.50 6.72 2.67
N LEU A 76 5.48 6.63 1.77
CA LEU A 76 6.84 7.10 1.99
C LEU A 76 7.02 8.55 1.52
#